data_AF-A0A072PA30-F1
#
_entry.id   AF-A0A072PA30-F1
#
_cell.length_a   1.000
_cell.length_b   1.000
_cell.length_c   1.000
_cell.angle_alpha   90.00
_cell.angle_beta   90.00
_cell.angle_gamma   90.00
#
_symmetry.space_group_name_H-M   'P 1'
#
loop_
_entity.id
_entity.type
_entity.pdbx_description
1 polymer ?
#
loop_
_entity_poly.entity_id
_entity_poly.type
_entity_poly.pdbx_seq_one_letter_code
_entity_poly.pdbx_strand_id
1 'polypeptide(L)'
;MGSAKADIVSERVYDNSIDPFSFKENINGIWALLKLGSTQSMDAQIVEFHLMSGVLLVDGKTVQRELPMEHRNSEAIHQVFPFQRLSVNPSSLRGIAYKLGMLVKGHEVHIGFRHGQLVIRAFAAGELLEFIPTSVYQNNYSFDLPASLVENCVHWLNVRKIVIEIRKATMIWRSLDSNWRINLSSRTGYRSRGIHNLIDSRGNLFNHVASNFRGVERKGLHVEVHIKSPEALYARYFLDEVLGRATCATEPRLYYTKALLHALTSFCLPDSLTGETGTEEACNILQSGDCQPYTPLTAINMTLLDHIAGLTPLRMFYPPELRVMETVTWDPQLTVGMQDDRFKHLVDLTKARSDIKLQFELNQMCGAPTPSPYLGKHPKSQNVNHVSDGYLVHRSQNRRQMFQKRLFKDSLDIGPCDMAYPVRGYTEYDAEQSHVLHAPRLLQQWSKRLPSPGALVLMMQNWPHIGGFGNGTVVYDKLRLSDQLNISLASSWGSR
;
A
#
# COMPACT_ATOMS: atom_id res chain seq x y z
N MET A 1 -5.54 50.59 -44.02
CA MET A 1 -4.51 49.51 -44.12
C MET A 1 -3.99 49.23 -42.72
N GLY A 2 -4.63 48.32 -41.99
CA GLY A 2 -4.17 47.91 -40.66
C GLY A 2 -3.19 46.75 -40.80
N SER A 3 -1.93 46.98 -40.44
CA SER A 3 -0.92 45.92 -40.32
C SER A 3 -1.26 45.05 -39.12
N ALA A 4 -1.79 43.86 -39.36
CA ALA A 4 -1.94 42.84 -38.33
C ALA A 4 -0.59 42.12 -38.19
N LYS A 5 0.21 42.53 -37.20
CA LYS A 5 1.34 41.73 -36.72
C LYS A 5 0.76 40.54 -35.95
N ALA A 6 0.93 39.34 -36.49
CA ALA A 6 0.78 38.12 -35.72
C ALA A 6 2.06 37.91 -34.91
N ASP A 7 1.99 38.13 -33.60
CA ASP A 7 3.07 37.78 -32.69
C ASP A 7 3.18 36.24 -32.62
N ILE A 8 4.20 35.71 -33.27
CA ILE A 8 4.58 34.29 -33.19
C ILE A 8 5.22 34.09 -31.82
N VAL A 9 4.43 33.66 -30.85
CA VAL A 9 4.93 33.18 -29.56
C VAL A 9 5.51 31.77 -29.74
N SER A 10 6.69 31.69 -30.36
CA SER A 10 7.64 30.62 -30.10
C SER A 10 9.04 31.14 -30.42
N GLU A 11 9.87 31.33 -29.39
CA GLU A 11 11.32 31.50 -29.57
C GLU A 11 11.88 30.24 -30.22
N ARG A 12 11.93 30.22 -31.56
CA ARG A 12 12.78 29.33 -32.33
C ARG A 12 13.34 30.13 -33.49
N VAL A 13 14.66 30.20 -33.53
CA VAL A 13 15.44 30.84 -34.58
C VAL A 13 15.09 30.15 -35.90
N TYR A 14 14.29 30.81 -36.73
CA TYR A 14 14.13 30.46 -38.13
C TYR A 14 15.27 31.12 -38.91
N ASP A 15 15.89 30.34 -39.79
CA ASP A 15 16.91 30.81 -40.70
C ASP A 15 16.29 31.83 -41.69
N ASN A 16 16.79 33.06 -41.66
CA ASN A 16 16.23 34.23 -42.36
C ASN A 16 16.62 34.24 -43.84
N SER A 17 15.98 33.44 -44.72
CA SER A 17 16.20 33.65 -46.16
C SER A 17 15.04 33.42 -47.14
N ILE A 18 13.82 33.10 -46.70
CA ILE A 18 12.66 32.99 -47.61
C ILE A 18 11.42 33.54 -46.92
N ASP A 19 10.74 34.52 -47.53
CA ASP A 19 9.41 34.95 -47.09
C ASP A 19 8.49 33.71 -47.08
N PRO A 20 8.04 33.26 -45.90
CA PRO A 20 7.36 31.97 -45.79
C PRO A 20 5.90 32.06 -46.27
N PHE A 21 5.44 33.26 -46.62
CA PHE A 21 4.09 33.59 -47.06
C PHE A 21 3.99 33.76 -48.58
N SER A 22 3.00 33.12 -49.18
CA SER A 22 2.64 33.28 -50.59
C SER A 22 1.12 33.31 -50.75
N PHE A 23 0.60 33.92 -51.81
CA PHE A 23 -0.83 33.97 -52.09
C PHE A 23 -1.14 33.19 -53.36
N LYS A 24 -2.23 32.43 -53.35
CA LYS A 24 -2.73 31.68 -54.50
C LYS A 24 -4.20 31.98 -54.72
N GLU A 25 -4.54 32.37 -55.93
CA GLU A 25 -5.91 32.62 -56.36
C GLU A 25 -6.39 31.47 -57.24
N ASN A 26 -7.53 30.87 -56.88
CA ASN A 26 -8.18 29.79 -57.63
C ASN A 26 -9.67 30.13 -57.83
N ILE A 27 -10.40 29.30 -58.59
CA ILE A 27 -11.87 29.39 -58.78
C ILE A 27 -12.68 29.46 -57.47
N ASN A 28 -12.11 28.99 -56.35
CA ASN A 28 -12.75 28.94 -55.05
C ASN A 28 -12.40 30.14 -54.15
N GLY A 29 -11.59 31.11 -54.59
CA GLY A 29 -11.19 32.30 -53.83
C GLY A 29 -9.68 32.50 -53.67
N ILE A 30 -9.29 33.52 -52.88
CA ILE A 30 -7.89 33.87 -52.59
C ILE A 30 -7.44 33.20 -51.27
N TRP A 31 -6.34 32.45 -51.36
CA TRP A 31 -5.73 31.73 -50.25
C TRP A 31 -4.37 32.32 -49.89
N ALA A 32 -4.11 32.52 -48.60
CA ALA A 32 -2.78 32.78 -48.07
C ALA A 32 -2.15 31.44 -47.67
N LEU A 33 -0.93 31.16 -48.15
CA LEU A 33 -0.18 29.95 -47.86
C LEU A 33 1.06 30.30 -47.04
N LEU A 34 1.23 29.64 -45.91
CA LEU A 34 2.41 29.69 -45.07
C LEU A 34 3.12 28.34 -45.15
N LYS A 35 4.35 28.32 -45.68
CA LYS A 35 5.19 27.13 -45.71
C LYS A 35 6.11 27.09 -44.51
N LEU A 36 5.90 26.11 -43.64
CA LEU A 36 6.76 25.81 -42.51
C LEU A 36 7.80 24.78 -42.94
N GLY A 37 9.09 25.09 -42.75
CA GLY A 37 10.19 24.22 -43.16
C GLY A 37 10.25 22.90 -42.39
N SER A 38 10.78 21.86 -43.02
CA SER A 38 11.06 20.57 -42.39
C SER A 38 12.35 20.62 -41.56
N THR A 39 12.42 19.82 -40.50
CA THR A 39 13.65 19.54 -39.75
C THR A 39 13.90 18.03 -39.69
N GLN A 40 14.96 17.56 -39.02
CA GLN A 40 15.23 16.12 -38.89
C GLN A 40 14.07 15.34 -38.24
N SER A 41 13.28 15.99 -37.38
CA SER A 41 12.17 15.36 -36.61
C SER A 41 10.77 15.80 -37.05
N MET A 42 10.65 16.88 -37.83
CA MET A 42 9.37 17.45 -38.26
C MET A 42 9.27 17.50 -39.78
N ASP A 43 8.10 17.14 -40.30
CA ASP A 43 7.79 17.31 -41.72
C ASP A 43 7.44 18.76 -42.02
N ALA A 44 7.68 19.16 -43.27
CA ALA A 44 7.24 20.46 -43.75
C ALA A 44 5.72 20.54 -43.69
N GLN A 45 5.17 21.65 -43.21
CA GLN A 45 3.73 21.87 -43.15
C GLN A 45 3.32 23.05 -44.00
N ILE A 46 2.13 22.95 -44.59
CA ILE A 46 1.52 24.04 -45.34
C ILE A 46 0.25 24.46 -44.60
N VAL A 47 0.23 25.70 -44.14
CA VAL A 47 -0.97 26.31 -43.55
C VAL A 47 -1.63 27.16 -44.62
N GLU A 48 -2.89 26.88 -44.93
CA GLU A 48 -3.67 27.58 -45.96
C GLU A 48 -4.84 28.29 -45.29
N PHE A 49 -4.95 29.60 -45.52
CA PHE A 49 -6.03 30.43 -44.97
C PHE A 49 -6.81 31.10 -46.09
N HIS A 50 -8.11 30.82 -46.15
CA HIS A 50 -8.99 31.43 -47.12
C HIS A 50 -9.40 32.83 -46.65
N LEU A 51 -8.98 33.88 -47.39
CA LEU A 51 -9.14 35.27 -46.95
C LEU A 51 -10.60 35.73 -46.85
N MET A 52 -11.50 35.23 -47.71
CA MET A 52 -12.92 35.63 -47.71
C MET A 52 -13.81 34.79 -46.78
N SER A 53 -13.64 33.46 -46.73
CA SER A 53 -14.49 32.55 -45.95
C SER A 53 -13.98 32.30 -44.52
N GLY A 54 -12.72 32.64 -44.23
CA GLY A 54 -12.09 32.40 -42.92
C GLY A 54 -11.71 30.95 -42.64
N VAL A 55 -11.78 30.06 -43.64
CA VAL A 55 -11.40 28.64 -43.51
C VAL A 55 -9.89 28.51 -43.36
N LEU A 56 -9.44 27.77 -42.33
CA LEU A 56 -8.05 27.43 -42.06
C LEU A 56 -7.81 25.93 -42.28
N LEU A 57 -6.88 25.61 -43.17
CA LEU A 57 -6.41 24.25 -43.44
C LEU A 57 -4.95 24.09 -43.02
N VAL A 58 -4.60 22.91 -42.54
CA VAL A 58 -3.22 22.49 -42.30
C VAL A 58 -3.00 21.21 -43.09
N ASP A 59 -2.05 21.21 -44.01
CA ASP A 59 -1.74 20.13 -44.94
C ASP A 59 -2.99 19.65 -45.72
N GLY A 60 -3.80 20.62 -46.19
CA GLY A 60 -5.04 20.38 -46.93
C GLY A 60 -6.20 19.83 -46.09
N LYS A 61 -6.05 19.69 -44.76
CA LYS A 61 -7.09 19.20 -43.85
C LYS A 61 -7.62 20.32 -42.97
N THR A 62 -8.94 20.33 -42.74
CA THR A 62 -9.56 21.24 -41.79
C THR A 62 -9.06 20.98 -40.38
N VAL A 63 -8.82 22.05 -39.63
CA VAL A 63 -8.60 21.96 -38.18
C VAL A 63 -9.79 21.25 -37.52
N GLN A 64 -9.53 20.09 -36.92
CA GLN A 64 -10.57 19.32 -36.24
C GLN A 64 -10.85 19.95 -34.88
N ARG A 65 -12.12 20.24 -34.58
CA ARG A 65 -12.47 20.86 -33.30
C ARG A 65 -12.21 19.94 -32.10
N GLU A 66 -12.24 18.63 -32.31
CA GLU A 66 -12.13 17.62 -31.26
C GLU A 66 -11.39 16.36 -31.74
N LEU A 67 -10.67 15.73 -30.82
CA LEU A 67 -10.12 14.40 -31.04
C LEU A 67 -11.26 13.38 -31.30
N PRO A 68 -11.16 12.52 -32.32
CA PRO A 68 -12.19 11.52 -32.63
C PRO A 68 -12.62 10.69 -31.43
N MET A 69 -13.93 10.38 -31.35
CA MET A 69 -14.55 9.70 -30.20
C MET A 69 -13.92 8.34 -29.88
N GLU A 70 -13.50 7.60 -30.90
CA GLU A 70 -12.80 6.32 -30.79
C GLU A 70 -11.50 6.40 -29.96
N HIS A 71 -10.83 7.54 -29.96
CA HIS A 71 -9.55 7.72 -29.26
C HIS A 71 -9.73 8.45 -27.91
N ARG A 72 -10.79 9.25 -27.79
CA ARG A 72 -11.09 10.07 -26.62
C ARG A 72 -11.32 9.23 -25.36
N ASN A 73 -11.95 8.06 -25.50
CA ASN A 73 -12.30 7.18 -24.38
C ASN A 73 -11.18 6.20 -24.00
N SER A 74 -9.99 6.33 -24.59
CA SER A 74 -8.87 5.47 -24.24
C SER A 74 -8.38 5.77 -22.81
N GLU A 75 -7.99 4.72 -22.09
CA GLU A 75 -7.53 4.85 -20.70
C GLU A 75 -6.33 5.79 -20.58
N ALA A 76 -5.39 5.72 -21.52
CA ALA A 76 -4.22 6.59 -21.58
C ALA A 76 -4.58 8.09 -21.67
N ILE A 77 -5.61 8.46 -22.43
CA ILE A 77 -6.08 9.85 -22.51
C ILE A 77 -6.69 10.27 -21.18
N HIS A 78 -7.48 9.41 -20.53
CA HIS A 78 -8.06 9.70 -19.22
C HIS A 78 -7.00 9.85 -18.12
N GLN A 79 -5.91 9.09 -18.17
CA GLN A 79 -4.80 9.18 -17.21
C GLN A 79 -4.01 10.49 -17.35
N VAL A 80 -3.76 10.95 -18.59
CA VAL A 80 -2.92 12.14 -18.85
C VAL A 80 -3.73 13.44 -18.85
N PHE A 81 -4.99 13.39 -19.31
CA PHE A 81 -5.90 14.53 -19.44
C PHE A 81 -7.20 14.30 -18.68
N PRO A 82 -7.16 14.18 -17.33
CA PRO A 82 -8.35 14.01 -16.54
C PRO A 82 -9.29 15.20 -16.74
N PHE A 83 -10.52 14.92 -17.20
CA PHE A 83 -11.62 15.88 -17.36
C PHE A 83 -11.47 16.94 -18.48
N GLN A 84 -10.73 16.67 -19.56
CA GLN A 84 -10.48 17.68 -20.60
C GLN A 84 -11.01 17.32 -22.00
N ARG A 85 -11.67 18.28 -22.66
CA ARG A 85 -12.06 18.20 -24.08
C ARG A 85 -10.86 18.65 -24.93
N LEU A 86 -10.31 17.75 -25.73
CA LEU A 86 -9.07 17.96 -26.48
C LEU A 86 -9.35 18.45 -27.90
N SER A 87 -8.97 19.69 -28.20
CA SER A 87 -8.98 20.26 -29.55
C SER A 87 -7.66 19.98 -30.26
N VAL A 88 -7.71 19.49 -31.50
CA VAL A 88 -6.54 18.92 -32.21
C VAL A 88 -6.36 19.47 -33.63
N ASN A 89 -5.11 19.72 -33.98
CA ASN A 89 -4.67 20.08 -35.33
C ASN A 89 -3.83 18.94 -35.92
N PRO A 90 -3.64 18.87 -37.24
CA PRO A 90 -2.63 18.00 -37.83
C PRO A 90 -1.23 18.29 -37.25
N SER A 91 -0.51 17.23 -36.88
CA SER A 91 0.83 17.34 -36.28
C SER A 91 1.93 17.35 -37.32
N SER A 92 2.92 18.25 -37.16
CA SER A 92 4.17 18.25 -37.95
C SER A 92 5.16 17.17 -37.53
N LEU A 93 4.96 16.55 -36.36
CA LEU A 93 5.87 15.53 -35.83
C LEU A 93 5.72 14.23 -36.61
N ARG A 94 6.82 13.73 -37.19
CA ARG A 94 6.83 12.52 -38.02
C ARG A 94 6.17 11.32 -37.34
N GLY A 95 5.24 10.69 -38.05
CA GLY A 95 4.53 9.50 -37.58
C GLY A 95 3.52 9.77 -36.47
N ILE A 96 3.13 11.04 -36.24
CA ILE A 96 2.14 11.43 -35.25
C ILE A 96 1.03 12.23 -35.92
N ALA A 97 -0.22 11.85 -35.70
CA ALA A 97 -1.37 12.37 -36.45
C ALA A 97 -1.85 13.74 -35.97
N TYR A 98 -1.92 13.94 -34.65
CA TYR A 98 -2.60 15.06 -34.03
C TYR A 98 -1.66 15.85 -33.11
N LYS A 99 -1.87 17.16 -33.02
CA LYS A 99 -1.22 18.10 -32.10
C LYS A 99 -2.31 18.84 -31.34
N LEU A 100 -2.19 19.01 -30.02
CA LEU A 100 -3.15 19.81 -29.27
C LEU A 100 -3.05 21.29 -29.70
N GLY A 101 -4.20 21.94 -29.87
CA GLY A 101 -4.27 23.34 -30.30
C GLY A 101 -3.67 24.34 -29.31
N MET A 102 -3.53 23.96 -28.04
CA MET A 102 -3.01 24.79 -26.95
C MET A 102 -1.91 24.07 -26.18
N LEU A 103 -0.98 24.84 -25.60
CA LEU A 103 0.01 24.30 -24.67
C LEU A 103 -0.64 23.84 -23.36
N VAL A 104 -0.31 22.64 -22.92
CA VAL A 104 -0.77 22.08 -21.65
C VAL A 104 0.31 22.33 -20.60
N LYS A 105 0.09 23.31 -19.72
CA LYS A 105 1.06 23.69 -18.66
C LYS A 105 2.49 23.87 -19.22
N GLY A 106 2.61 24.56 -20.36
CA GLY A 106 3.89 24.80 -21.04
C GLY A 106 4.40 23.66 -21.93
N HIS A 107 3.62 22.59 -22.12
CA HIS A 107 3.99 21.44 -22.95
C HIS A 107 3.23 21.46 -24.27
N GLU A 108 3.95 21.29 -25.37
CA GLU A 108 3.37 21.02 -26.68
C GLU A 108 3.09 19.52 -26.79
N VAL A 109 1.82 19.15 -26.95
CA VAL A 109 1.40 17.73 -26.93
C VAL A 109 1.04 17.26 -28.32
N HIS A 110 1.53 16.08 -28.67
CA HIS A 110 1.21 15.37 -29.90
C HIS A 110 0.63 14.00 -29.58
N ILE A 111 -0.39 13.59 -30.33
CA ILE A 111 -1.13 12.33 -30.17
C ILE A 111 -1.08 11.59 -31.51
N GLY A 112 -0.58 10.37 -31.50
CA GLY A 112 -0.42 9.55 -32.70
C GLY A 112 -0.66 8.09 -32.42
N PHE A 113 -0.38 7.27 -33.43
CA PHE A 113 -0.63 5.83 -33.37
C PHE A 113 0.54 5.08 -33.98
N ARG A 114 0.99 4.04 -33.28
CA ARG A 114 2.00 3.09 -33.78
C ARG A 114 1.41 1.70 -33.73
N HIS A 115 1.31 1.04 -34.89
CA HIS A 115 0.70 -0.29 -34.99
C HIS A 115 -0.68 -0.38 -34.32
N GLY A 116 -1.49 0.69 -34.44
CA GLY A 116 -2.82 0.77 -33.81
C GLY A 116 -2.83 1.13 -32.32
N GLN A 117 -1.67 1.22 -31.66
CA GLN A 117 -1.58 1.66 -30.26
C GLN A 117 -1.38 3.16 -30.15
N LEU A 118 -2.08 3.78 -29.19
CA LEU A 118 -2.00 5.22 -28.92
C LEU A 118 -0.60 5.59 -28.40
N VAL A 119 -0.04 6.67 -28.94
CA VAL A 119 1.21 7.28 -28.51
C VAL A 119 0.96 8.74 -28.16
N ILE A 120 1.27 9.14 -26.94
CA ILE A 120 1.21 10.53 -26.49
C ILE A 120 2.63 11.03 -26.27
N ARG A 121 2.97 12.13 -26.92
CA ARG A 121 4.27 12.80 -26.80
C ARG A 121 4.09 14.22 -26.31
N ALA A 122 4.98 14.67 -25.47
CA ALA A 122 5.01 16.03 -24.95
C ALA A 122 6.40 16.63 -25.17
N PHE A 123 6.45 17.83 -25.73
CA PHE A 123 7.67 18.60 -25.89
C PHE A 123 7.67 19.80 -24.95
N ALA A 124 8.68 19.90 -24.09
CA ALA A 124 8.86 21.02 -23.17
C ALA A 124 10.35 21.21 -22.85
N ALA A 125 10.79 22.46 -22.72
CA ALA A 125 12.17 22.82 -22.35
C ALA A 125 13.27 22.09 -23.18
N GLY A 126 13.02 21.85 -24.47
CA GLY A 126 13.96 21.15 -25.35
C GLY A 126 13.96 19.62 -25.23
N GLU A 127 13.11 19.05 -24.37
CA GLU A 127 13.02 17.60 -24.15
C GLU A 127 11.76 17.02 -24.78
N LEU A 128 11.90 15.83 -25.38
CA LEU A 128 10.79 15.03 -25.89
C LEU A 128 10.48 13.91 -24.91
N LEU A 129 9.27 13.96 -24.35
CA LEU A 129 8.73 12.97 -23.44
C LEU A 129 7.68 12.12 -24.16
N GLU A 130 7.70 10.81 -23.93
CA GLU A 130 6.70 9.86 -24.42
C GLU A 130 6.00 9.21 -23.23
N PHE A 131 4.67 9.19 -23.24
CA PHE A 131 3.88 8.59 -22.16
C PHE A 131 3.99 7.06 -22.20
N ILE A 132 4.19 6.44 -21.03
CA ILE A 132 4.17 4.99 -20.88
C ILE A 132 2.90 4.60 -20.09
N PRO A 133 2.00 3.77 -20.67
CA PRO A 133 0.84 3.24 -19.96
C PRO A 133 1.24 2.38 -18.75
N THR A 134 0.46 2.46 -17.66
CA THR A 134 0.67 1.66 -16.45
C THR A 134 0.64 0.15 -16.70
N SER A 135 -0.15 -0.29 -17.69
CA SER A 135 -0.27 -1.69 -18.12
C SER A 135 1.05 -2.28 -18.64
N VAL A 136 2.05 -1.46 -18.98
CA VAL A 136 3.36 -1.94 -19.41
C VAL A 136 4.16 -2.54 -18.24
N TYR A 137 3.94 -2.06 -17.01
CA TYR A 137 4.71 -2.47 -15.84
C TYR A 137 4.17 -3.70 -15.11
N GLN A 138 3.02 -4.22 -15.53
CA GLN A 138 2.33 -5.32 -14.88
C GLN A 138 1.82 -6.31 -15.90
N ASN A 139 2.09 -7.60 -15.67
CA ASN A 139 1.38 -8.69 -16.31
C ASN A 139 0.80 -9.60 -15.22
N ASN A 140 -0.03 -10.58 -15.60
CA ASN A 140 -0.74 -11.45 -14.63
C ASN A 140 0.19 -12.25 -13.69
N TYR A 141 1.49 -12.32 -13.99
CA TYR A 141 2.44 -13.18 -13.28
C TYR A 141 3.69 -12.45 -12.76
N SER A 142 3.84 -11.15 -13.06
CA SER A 142 5.01 -10.36 -12.68
C SER A 142 4.75 -8.86 -12.76
N PHE A 143 5.45 -8.13 -11.89
CA PHE A 143 5.45 -6.68 -11.85
C PHE A 143 6.90 -6.18 -11.94
N ASP A 144 7.12 -5.15 -12.75
CA ASP A 144 8.44 -4.54 -12.93
C ASP A 144 8.69 -3.40 -11.92
N LEU A 145 7.63 -2.79 -11.39
CA LEU A 145 7.71 -1.71 -10.40
C LEU A 145 6.78 -1.95 -9.20
N PRO A 146 7.16 -1.48 -7.99
CA PRO A 146 6.27 -1.48 -6.82
C PRO A 146 4.96 -0.73 -7.09
N ALA A 147 3.86 -1.21 -6.50
CA ALA A 147 2.54 -0.62 -6.66
C ALA A 147 2.51 0.89 -6.38
N SER A 148 3.25 1.36 -5.36
CA SER A 148 3.33 2.79 -5.00
C SER A 148 3.95 3.71 -6.08
N LEU A 149 4.66 3.13 -7.05
CA LEU A 149 5.26 3.80 -8.20
C LEU A 149 4.44 3.62 -9.49
N VAL A 150 3.38 2.81 -9.46
CA VAL A 150 2.48 2.58 -10.60
C VAL A 150 1.12 3.23 -10.33
N GLU A 151 0.53 2.96 -9.17
CA GLU A 151 -0.75 3.49 -8.74
C GLU A 151 -0.68 5.02 -8.56
N ASN A 152 -1.68 5.71 -9.12
CA ASN A 152 -1.80 7.18 -9.09
C ASN A 152 -0.54 7.91 -9.59
N CYS A 153 0.20 7.28 -10.49
CA CYS A 153 1.40 7.82 -11.12
C CYS A 153 1.23 7.89 -12.65
N VAL A 154 1.92 8.82 -13.27
CA VAL A 154 2.06 8.97 -14.72
C VAL A 154 3.55 8.89 -15.07
N HIS A 155 3.87 8.10 -16.09
CA HIS A 155 5.24 7.76 -16.45
C HIS A 155 5.60 8.41 -17.77
N TRP A 156 6.67 9.21 -17.76
CA TRP A 156 7.19 9.91 -18.95
C TRP A 156 8.58 9.40 -19.28
N LEU A 157 8.74 8.82 -20.46
CA LEU A 157 10.04 8.46 -21.02
C LEU A 157 10.64 9.65 -21.74
N ASN A 158 11.77 10.16 -21.26
CA ASN A 158 12.60 11.04 -22.08
C ASN A 158 13.32 10.19 -23.14
N VAL A 159 12.90 10.36 -24.40
CA VAL A 159 13.34 9.52 -25.52
C VAL A 159 14.83 9.68 -25.83
N ARG A 160 15.40 10.86 -25.54
CA ARG A 160 16.83 11.13 -25.79
C ARG A 160 17.73 10.64 -24.67
N LYS A 161 17.30 10.88 -23.42
CA LYS A 161 18.07 10.48 -22.23
C LYS A 161 17.87 9.01 -21.87
N ILE A 162 16.82 8.37 -22.39
CA ILE A 162 16.44 6.98 -22.07
C ILE A 162 16.17 6.83 -20.55
N VAL A 163 15.51 7.84 -19.99
CA VAL A 163 15.14 7.92 -18.57
C VAL A 163 13.63 8.04 -18.46
N ILE A 164 13.02 7.14 -17.67
CA ILE A 164 11.62 7.23 -17.27
C ILE A 164 11.55 8.11 -16.02
N GLU A 165 10.72 9.14 -16.05
CA GLU A 165 10.35 9.93 -14.88
C GLU A 165 8.95 9.54 -14.41
N ILE A 166 8.83 9.19 -13.13
CA ILE A 166 7.57 8.83 -12.50
C ILE A 166 7.02 10.04 -11.76
N ARG A 167 5.89 10.57 -12.23
CA ARG A 167 5.22 11.75 -11.67
C ARG A 167 3.92 11.35 -10.99
N LYS A 168 3.52 12.06 -9.94
CA LYS A 168 2.19 11.83 -9.31
C LYS A 168 1.09 12.37 -10.22
N ALA A 169 -0.08 11.72 -10.21
CA ALA A 169 -1.24 12.11 -11.01
C ALA A 169 -1.76 13.53 -10.72
N THR A 170 -1.45 14.10 -9.54
CA THR A 170 -1.75 15.50 -9.22
C THR A 170 -0.78 16.51 -9.86
N MET A 171 0.38 16.04 -10.35
CA MET A 171 1.48 16.87 -10.88
C MET A 171 2.05 16.29 -12.19
N ILE A 172 1.18 15.83 -13.09
CA ILE A 172 1.53 15.15 -14.37
C ILE A 172 2.54 15.95 -15.20
N TRP A 173 2.35 17.26 -15.27
CA TRP A 173 3.12 18.16 -16.14
C TRP A 173 4.29 18.84 -15.43
N ARG A 174 4.56 18.53 -14.16
CA ARG A 174 5.63 19.18 -13.38
C ARG A 174 6.71 18.18 -12.99
N SER A 175 7.93 18.41 -13.45
CA SER A 175 9.10 17.66 -12.97
C SER A 175 9.56 18.20 -11.62
N LEU A 176 9.87 17.30 -10.69
CA LEU A 176 10.38 17.60 -9.35
C LEU A 176 11.63 16.76 -9.07
N ASP A 177 12.52 17.26 -8.20
CA ASP A 177 13.71 16.50 -7.78
C ASP A 177 13.35 15.27 -6.94
N SER A 178 12.20 15.30 -6.27
CA SER A 178 11.66 14.18 -5.48
C SER A 178 11.03 13.06 -6.34
N ASN A 179 10.81 13.30 -7.64
CA ASN A 179 10.29 12.28 -8.54
C ASN A 179 11.30 11.15 -8.71
N TRP A 180 10.79 9.92 -8.76
CA TRP A 180 11.60 8.76 -9.11
C TRP A 180 11.96 8.81 -10.60
N ARG A 181 13.21 8.50 -10.90
CA ARG A 181 13.75 8.41 -12.24
C ARG A 181 14.38 7.04 -12.43
N ILE A 182 14.12 6.40 -13.55
CA ILE A 182 14.68 5.11 -13.92
C ILE A 182 15.45 5.29 -15.20
N ASN A 183 16.77 5.17 -15.13
CA ASN A 183 17.64 5.19 -16.29
C ASN A 183 17.73 3.77 -16.85
N LEU A 184 17.19 3.58 -18.06
CA LEU A 184 17.12 2.25 -18.68
C LEU A 184 18.49 1.82 -19.23
N SER A 185 19.37 2.77 -19.57
CA SER A 185 20.73 2.48 -20.06
C SER A 185 21.61 1.92 -18.95
N SER A 186 21.59 2.57 -17.77
CA SER A 186 22.35 2.09 -16.60
C SER A 186 21.59 1.07 -15.76
N ARG A 187 20.30 0.82 -16.04
CA ARG A 187 19.39 -0.03 -15.26
C ARG A 187 19.33 0.37 -13.78
N THR A 188 19.29 1.67 -13.50
CA THR A 188 19.25 2.20 -12.12
C THR A 188 18.05 3.10 -11.91
N GLY A 189 17.38 2.93 -10.77
CA GLY A 189 16.31 3.82 -10.31
C GLY A 189 16.78 4.70 -9.18
N TYR A 190 16.48 5.99 -9.21
CA TYR A 190 16.93 6.95 -8.20
C TYR A 190 15.96 8.13 -8.02
N ARG A 191 16.03 8.82 -6.88
CA ARG A 191 15.37 10.12 -6.64
C ARG A 191 16.26 11.04 -5.82
N SER A 192 15.86 12.31 -5.69
CA SER A 192 16.57 13.31 -4.90
C SER A 192 18.06 13.37 -5.28
N ARG A 193 18.34 13.43 -6.59
CA ARG A 193 19.71 13.45 -7.16
C ARG A 193 20.62 12.28 -6.75
N GLY A 194 20.04 11.10 -6.52
CA GLY A 194 20.82 9.87 -6.24
C GLY A 194 20.96 9.52 -4.76
N ILE A 195 20.35 10.30 -3.86
CA ILE A 195 20.34 10.00 -2.41
C ILE A 195 19.59 8.69 -2.13
N HIS A 196 18.52 8.42 -2.88
CA HIS A 196 17.74 7.19 -2.74
C HIS A 196 17.79 6.40 -4.04
N ASN A 197 18.06 5.10 -3.94
CA ASN A 197 18.14 4.19 -5.07
C ASN A 197 17.05 3.11 -4.96
N LEU A 198 16.46 2.73 -6.10
CA LEU A 198 15.60 1.57 -6.21
C LEU A 198 16.48 0.32 -6.32
N ILE A 199 16.07 -0.72 -5.62
CA ILE A 199 16.70 -2.03 -5.71
C ILE A 199 15.86 -2.86 -6.69
N ASP A 200 16.51 -3.42 -7.71
CA ASP A 200 15.89 -4.30 -8.69
C ASP A 200 15.37 -5.57 -8.01
N SER A 201 14.05 -5.84 -8.14
CA SER A 201 13.38 -7.01 -7.55
C SER A 201 13.90 -8.36 -8.06
N ARG A 202 14.54 -8.38 -9.23
CA ARG A 202 15.18 -9.57 -9.82
C ARG A 202 16.67 -9.68 -9.46
N GLY A 203 17.24 -8.64 -8.83
CA GLY A 203 18.66 -8.58 -8.48
C GLY A 203 19.04 -9.42 -7.26
N ASN A 204 20.30 -9.84 -7.19
CA ASN A 204 20.85 -10.60 -6.05
C ASN A 204 20.75 -9.82 -4.73
N LEU A 205 20.95 -8.50 -4.76
CA LEU A 205 20.83 -7.65 -3.57
C LEU A 205 19.39 -7.62 -3.04
N PHE A 206 18.39 -7.48 -3.92
CA PHE A 206 17.00 -7.61 -3.50
C PHE A 206 16.72 -9.01 -3.00
N ASN A 207 17.17 -10.06 -3.68
CA ASN A 207 16.95 -11.42 -3.20
C ASN A 207 17.61 -11.69 -1.83
N HIS A 208 18.77 -11.07 -1.55
CA HIS A 208 19.47 -11.18 -0.27
C HIS A 208 18.79 -10.37 0.84
N VAL A 209 18.31 -9.16 0.52
CA VAL A 209 17.56 -8.33 1.47
C VAL A 209 16.16 -8.92 1.69
N ALA A 210 15.45 -9.25 0.62
CA ALA A 210 14.15 -9.91 0.66
C ALA A 210 14.23 -11.33 1.24
N SER A 211 15.35 -12.07 1.13
CA SER A 211 15.49 -13.35 1.86
C SER A 211 15.47 -13.16 3.37
N ASN A 212 15.90 -11.99 3.86
CA ASN A 212 15.74 -11.64 5.28
C ASN A 212 14.27 -11.34 5.65
N PHE A 213 13.39 -11.14 4.66
CA PHE A 213 11.96 -10.86 4.84
C PHE A 213 11.03 -11.95 4.23
N ARG A 214 11.57 -13.00 3.60
CA ARG A 214 10.83 -14.04 2.88
C ARG A 214 10.61 -15.25 3.76
N GLY A 215 9.60 -15.17 4.59
CA GLY A 215 8.94 -16.37 5.12
C GLY A 215 7.44 -16.31 5.01
N VAL A 216 6.86 -15.10 4.96
CA VAL A 216 5.44 -14.91 5.27
C VAL A 216 4.86 -13.73 4.51
N GLU A 217 3.76 -13.94 3.78
CA GLU A 217 3.01 -12.90 3.09
C GLU A 217 1.58 -12.86 3.61
N ARG A 218 1.09 -11.67 3.99
CA ARG A 218 -0.30 -11.49 4.41
C ARG A 218 -1.21 -11.36 3.19
N LYS A 219 -2.21 -12.24 3.09
CA LYS A 219 -3.27 -12.24 2.07
C LYS A 219 -4.61 -11.92 2.72
N GLY A 220 -4.83 -10.64 3.05
CA GLY A 220 -6.04 -10.19 3.74
C GLY A 220 -6.12 -10.70 5.19
N LEU A 221 -7.07 -11.60 5.44
CA LEU A 221 -7.24 -12.31 6.72
C LEU A 221 -6.40 -13.59 6.81
N HIS A 222 -5.89 -14.08 5.67
CA HIS A 222 -5.08 -15.30 5.59
C HIS A 222 -3.60 -14.96 5.44
N VAL A 223 -2.75 -15.98 5.59
CA VAL A 223 -1.30 -15.87 5.53
C VAL A 223 -0.76 -16.97 4.63
N GLU A 224 0.19 -16.62 3.78
CA GLU A 224 0.90 -17.54 2.90
C GLU A 224 2.36 -17.66 3.38
N VAL A 225 2.76 -18.87 3.78
CA VAL A 225 4.10 -19.14 4.30
C VAL A 225 4.93 -19.83 3.23
N HIS A 226 6.07 -19.24 2.87
CA HIS A 226 6.98 -19.75 1.85
C HIS A 226 8.25 -20.30 2.49
N ILE A 227 8.42 -21.61 2.49
CA ILE A 227 9.63 -22.28 3.01
C ILE A 227 10.60 -22.49 1.86
N LYS A 228 11.69 -21.71 1.81
CA LYS A 228 12.80 -21.93 0.87
C LYS A 228 13.91 -22.69 1.59
N SER A 229 14.08 -23.98 1.29
CA SER A 229 15.23 -24.75 1.76
C SER A 229 16.30 -24.79 0.66
N PRO A 230 17.52 -24.26 0.89
CA PRO A 230 18.62 -24.37 -0.07
C PRO A 230 19.12 -25.81 -0.23
N GLU A 231 18.90 -26.65 0.78
CA GLU A 231 19.17 -28.08 0.77
C GLU A 231 17.86 -28.84 0.52
N ALA A 232 17.85 -29.91 -0.28
CA ALA A 232 16.68 -30.76 -0.52
C ALA A 232 16.33 -31.66 0.70
N LEU A 233 16.41 -31.08 1.90
CA LEU A 233 16.07 -31.73 3.16
C LEU A 233 14.56 -31.60 3.38
N TYR A 234 13.87 -32.73 3.31
CA TYR A 234 12.45 -32.81 3.59
C TYR A 234 12.22 -33.03 5.09
N ALA A 235 11.35 -32.21 5.68
CA ALA A 235 10.81 -32.45 7.01
C ALA A 235 9.55 -33.32 6.90
N ARG A 236 9.41 -34.30 7.80
CA ARG A 236 8.19 -35.13 7.89
C ARG A 236 7.50 -34.86 9.23
N TYR A 237 6.24 -34.44 9.14
CA TYR A 237 5.33 -34.31 10.27
C TYR A 237 4.22 -35.37 10.13
N PHE A 238 3.87 -36.02 11.22
CA PHE A 238 2.78 -36.99 11.29
C PHE A 238 1.61 -36.37 12.03
N LEU A 239 0.40 -36.53 11.50
CA LEU A 239 -0.81 -36.08 12.16
C LEU A 239 -1.36 -37.24 13.00
N ASP A 240 -1.54 -36.98 14.29
CA ASP A 240 -2.19 -37.88 15.23
C ASP A 240 -3.58 -37.30 15.52
N GLU A 241 -4.59 -37.80 14.80
CA GLU A 241 -5.99 -37.35 14.93
C GLU A 241 -6.62 -37.79 16.26
N VAL A 242 -6.09 -38.83 16.90
CA VAL A 242 -6.62 -39.36 18.16
C VAL A 242 -6.20 -38.46 19.32
N LEU A 243 -4.91 -38.05 19.34
CA LEU A 243 -4.39 -37.13 20.35
C LEU A 243 -4.51 -35.65 19.95
N GLY A 244 -4.97 -35.37 18.72
CA GLY A 244 -5.13 -34.01 18.22
C GLY A 244 -3.81 -33.25 18.11
N ARG A 245 -2.75 -33.89 17.59
CA ARG A 245 -1.42 -33.26 17.54
C ARG A 245 -0.62 -33.63 16.30
N ALA A 246 0.21 -32.70 15.84
CA ALA A 246 1.26 -33.00 14.87
C ALA A 246 2.55 -33.44 15.60
N THR A 247 3.14 -34.55 15.18
CA THR A 247 4.37 -35.12 15.74
C THR A 247 5.49 -35.12 14.71
N CYS A 248 6.74 -35.13 15.15
CA CYS A 248 7.93 -35.20 14.30
C CYS A 248 9.03 -36.02 14.97
N ALA A 249 10.11 -36.31 14.24
CA ALA A 249 11.31 -36.90 14.84
C ALA A 249 11.89 -35.98 15.92
N THR A 250 12.65 -36.56 16.86
CA THR A 250 13.25 -35.87 18.01
C THR A 250 14.45 -34.99 17.64
N GLU A 251 14.28 -34.16 16.62
CA GLU A 251 15.28 -33.22 16.14
C GLU A 251 14.87 -31.79 16.54
N PRO A 252 15.74 -31.02 17.23
CA PRO A 252 15.40 -29.66 17.65
C PRO A 252 14.97 -28.76 16.50
N ARG A 253 15.59 -28.90 15.32
CA ARG A 253 15.23 -28.15 14.11
C ARG A 253 13.76 -28.38 13.72
N LEU A 254 13.27 -29.62 13.78
CA LEU A 254 11.90 -29.95 13.41
C LEU A 254 10.89 -29.38 14.40
N TYR A 255 11.20 -29.42 15.71
CA TYR A 255 10.37 -28.82 16.75
C TYR A 255 10.31 -27.30 16.64
N TYR A 256 11.45 -26.61 16.46
CA TYR A 256 11.45 -25.16 16.29
C TYR A 256 10.76 -24.73 14.99
N THR A 257 10.94 -25.49 13.91
CA THR A 257 10.21 -25.24 12.65
C THR A 257 8.71 -25.46 12.84
N LYS A 258 8.29 -26.53 13.54
CA LYS A 258 6.88 -26.79 13.88
C LYS A 258 6.27 -25.63 14.67
N ALA A 259 6.94 -25.21 15.74
CA ALA A 259 6.51 -24.09 16.57
C ALA A 259 6.40 -22.78 15.77
N LEU A 260 7.39 -22.49 14.93
CA LEU A 260 7.37 -21.33 14.05
C LEU A 260 6.18 -21.39 13.07
N LEU A 261 5.91 -22.52 12.44
CA LEU A 261 4.79 -22.66 11.50
C LEU A 261 3.44 -22.46 12.19
N HIS A 262 3.22 -23.03 13.37
CA HIS A 262 2.00 -22.77 14.14
C HIS A 262 1.86 -21.30 14.53
N ALA A 263 2.95 -20.63 14.96
CA ALA A 263 2.91 -19.21 15.27
C ALA A 263 2.57 -18.35 14.03
N LEU A 264 3.20 -18.63 12.89
CA LEU A 264 3.01 -17.88 11.64
C LEU A 264 1.63 -18.08 11.00
N THR A 265 1.01 -19.22 11.25
CA THR A 265 -0.33 -19.55 10.72
C THR A 265 -1.44 -19.38 11.76
N SER A 266 -1.12 -18.74 12.89
CA SER A 266 -2.07 -18.53 13.98
C SER A 266 -3.26 -17.66 13.56
N PHE A 267 -4.46 -18.11 13.94
CA PHE A 267 -5.72 -17.45 13.67
C PHE A 267 -6.56 -17.35 14.95
N CYS A 268 -7.59 -16.49 14.95
CA CYS A 268 -8.44 -16.30 16.13
C CYS A 268 -9.35 -17.48 16.43
N LEU A 269 -9.59 -18.36 15.45
CA LEU A 269 -10.32 -19.61 15.64
C LEU A 269 -9.32 -20.73 15.95
N PRO A 270 -9.65 -21.62 16.91
CA PRO A 270 -8.85 -22.82 17.15
C PRO A 270 -8.77 -23.70 15.91
N ASP A 271 -7.62 -24.35 15.73
CA ASP A 271 -7.42 -25.36 14.71
C ASP A 271 -8.27 -26.60 14.98
N SER A 272 -8.80 -27.23 13.92
CA SER A 272 -9.70 -28.37 14.05
C SER A 272 -9.02 -29.64 14.56
N LEU A 273 -7.71 -29.80 14.35
CA LEU A 273 -6.94 -30.95 14.81
C LEU A 273 -6.53 -30.76 16.28
N THR A 274 -5.93 -29.61 16.62
CA THR A 274 -5.40 -29.39 17.98
C THR A 274 -6.44 -28.85 18.97
N GLY A 275 -7.51 -28.24 18.47
CA GLY A 275 -8.48 -27.53 19.31
C GLY A 275 -7.89 -26.30 20.01
N GLU A 276 -6.75 -25.80 19.52
CA GLU A 276 -6.01 -24.65 20.01
C GLU A 276 -5.65 -23.71 18.85
N THR A 277 -5.44 -22.43 19.15
CA THR A 277 -4.89 -21.50 18.15
C THR A 277 -3.43 -21.84 17.86
N GLY A 278 -2.94 -21.45 16.68
CA GLY A 278 -1.54 -21.67 16.33
C GLY A 278 -0.55 -21.04 17.33
N THR A 279 -0.91 -19.92 17.94
CA THR A 279 -0.07 -19.28 18.98
C THR A 279 -0.03 -20.10 20.27
N GLU A 280 -1.15 -20.67 20.69
CA GLU A 280 -1.23 -21.55 21.86
C GLU A 280 -0.41 -22.83 21.63
N GLU A 281 -0.62 -23.51 20.49
CA GLU A 281 0.15 -24.72 20.14
C GLU A 281 1.65 -24.41 20.01
N ALA A 282 2.04 -23.28 19.41
CA ALA A 282 3.44 -22.87 19.34
C ALA A 282 4.07 -22.67 20.73
N CYS A 283 3.33 -22.03 21.65
CA CYS A 283 3.77 -21.86 23.04
C CYS A 283 3.89 -23.20 23.77
N ASN A 284 2.91 -24.09 23.59
CA ASN A 284 2.91 -25.45 24.16
C ASN A 284 4.10 -26.27 23.66
N ILE A 285 4.41 -26.21 22.36
CA ILE A 285 5.60 -26.85 21.78
C ILE A 285 6.86 -26.28 22.43
N LEU A 286 7.03 -24.96 22.49
CA LEU A 286 8.23 -24.33 23.06
C LEU A 286 8.45 -24.65 24.54
N GLN A 287 7.37 -24.89 25.29
CA GLN A 287 7.43 -25.29 26.70
C GLN A 287 7.60 -26.79 26.89
N SER A 288 7.30 -27.60 25.88
CA SER A 288 7.43 -29.06 25.94
C SER A 288 8.87 -29.48 26.23
N GLY A 289 9.01 -30.62 26.92
CA GLY A 289 10.33 -31.20 27.22
C GLY A 289 11.11 -31.56 25.95
N ASP A 290 10.42 -32.03 24.92
CA ASP A 290 11.03 -32.46 23.65
C ASP A 290 11.62 -31.29 22.85
N CYS A 291 11.10 -30.07 23.04
CA CYS A 291 11.61 -28.87 22.40
C CYS A 291 12.80 -28.24 23.16
N GLN A 292 13.10 -28.71 24.37
CA GLN A 292 14.22 -28.16 25.16
C GLN A 292 15.57 -28.66 24.62
N PRO A 293 16.58 -27.79 24.55
CA PRO A 293 17.89 -28.17 24.05
C PRO A 293 18.50 -29.25 24.97
N TYR A 294 18.81 -30.43 24.43
CA TYR A 294 19.59 -31.44 25.14
C TYR A 294 21.10 -31.23 24.96
N THR A 295 21.53 -30.66 23.84
CA THR A 295 22.87 -30.14 23.52
C THR A 295 22.84 -28.63 23.26
N PRO A 296 24.00 -27.94 23.21
CA PRO A 296 24.06 -26.55 22.76
C PRO A 296 23.40 -26.34 21.39
N LEU A 297 22.69 -25.22 21.25
CA LEU A 297 21.96 -24.87 20.04
C LEU A 297 22.92 -24.59 18.87
N THR A 298 22.59 -25.13 17.69
CA THR A 298 23.26 -24.80 16.44
C THR A 298 22.82 -23.41 15.94
N ALA A 299 23.62 -22.81 15.06
CA ALA A 299 23.28 -21.51 14.43
C ALA A 299 21.89 -21.54 13.76
N ILE A 300 21.55 -22.63 13.07
CA ILE A 300 20.23 -22.79 12.42
C ILE A 300 19.10 -22.76 13.46
N ASN A 301 19.25 -23.49 14.57
CA ASN A 301 18.24 -23.50 15.63
C ASN A 301 18.10 -22.13 16.30
N MET A 302 19.22 -21.41 16.50
CA MET A 302 19.19 -20.04 16.99
C MET A 302 18.42 -19.13 16.04
N THR A 303 18.64 -19.22 14.73
CA THR A 303 17.90 -18.40 13.75
C THR A 303 16.40 -18.70 13.77
N LEU A 304 15.97 -19.96 13.88
CA LEU A 304 14.55 -20.31 13.99
C LEU A 304 13.92 -19.72 15.25
N LEU A 305 14.60 -19.83 16.38
CA LEU A 305 14.18 -19.25 17.66
C LEU A 305 14.13 -17.72 17.60
N ASP A 306 15.08 -17.07 16.92
CA ASP A 306 15.06 -15.61 16.72
C ASP A 306 13.89 -15.13 15.85
N HIS A 307 13.49 -15.91 14.83
CA HIS A 307 12.27 -15.62 14.08
C HIS A 307 11.03 -15.68 14.97
N ILE A 308 10.91 -16.70 15.82
CA ILE A 308 9.80 -16.82 16.78
C ILE A 308 9.80 -15.63 17.76
N ALA A 309 10.97 -15.30 18.32
CA ALA A 309 11.11 -14.15 19.22
C ALA A 309 10.71 -12.83 18.55
N GLY A 310 11.03 -12.66 17.26
CA GLY A 310 10.68 -11.49 16.45
C GLY A 310 9.18 -11.30 16.23
N LEU A 311 8.35 -12.31 16.49
CA LEU A 311 6.89 -12.19 16.48
C LEU A 311 6.33 -11.50 17.74
N THR A 312 7.19 -11.09 18.67
CA THR A 312 6.75 -10.43 19.90
C THR A 312 6.51 -8.93 19.65
N PRO A 313 5.31 -8.39 19.93
CA PRO A 313 5.07 -6.96 19.79
C PRO A 313 5.88 -6.17 20.82
N LEU A 314 6.30 -4.95 20.46
CA LEU A 314 7.04 -4.09 21.38
C LEU A 314 6.07 -3.25 22.21
N ARG A 315 6.20 -3.28 23.54
CA ARG A 315 5.38 -2.49 24.47
C ARG A 315 6.22 -1.53 25.27
N MET A 316 5.84 -0.26 25.28
CA MET A 316 6.54 0.78 26.03
C MET A 316 5.55 1.76 26.66
N PHE A 317 6.04 2.52 27.64
CA PHE A 317 5.28 3.65 28.17
C PHE A 317 5.43 4.89 27.28
N TYR A 318 4.37 5.70 27.20
CA TYR A 318 4.39 7.03 26.60
C TYR A 318 3.91 8.11 27.59
N PRO A 319 4.66 9.22 27.73
CA PRO A 319 6.06 9.35 27.33
C PRO A 319 6.95 8.34 28.12
N PRO A 320 8.13 7.93 27.63
CA PRO A 320 8.94 6.86 28.25
C PRO A 320 9.28 7.08 29.72
N GLU A 321 9.44 8.34 30.12
CA GLU A 321 9.73 8.80 31.48
C GLU A 321 8.54 8.61 32.44
N LEU A 322 7.32 8.48 31.90
CA LEU A 322 6.07 8.46 32.67
C LEU A 322 5.32 7.15 32.39
N ARG A 323 5.08 6.38 33.46
CA ARG A 323 4.29 5.13 33.40
C ARG A 323 2.78 5.37 33.32
N VAL A 324 2.35 6.28 32.44
CA VAL A 324 0.97 6.79 32.38
C VAL A 324 0.15 6.17 31.25
N MET A 325 0.76 5.88 30.11
CA MET A 325 0.07 5.31 28.94
C MET A 325 0.93 4.23 28.28
N GLU A 326 0.30 3.19 27.74
CA GLU A 326 0.97 2.15 26.96
C GLU A 326 0.93 2.49 25.47
N THR A 327 2.08 2.31 24.81
CA THR A 327 2.23 2.30 23.37
C THR A 327 2.66 0.90 22.94
N VAL A 328 1.94 0.32 21.98
CA VAL A 328 2.24 -1.00 21.41
C VAL A 328 2.59 -0.84 19.95
N THR A 329 3.77 -1.32 19.57
CA THR A 329 4.23 -1.36 18.18
C THR A 329 4.07 -2.77 17.65
N TRP A 330 3.08 -2.93 16.76
CA TRP A 330 2.83 -4.16 15.99
C TRP A 330 3.55 -4.07 14.64
N ASP A 331 4.00 -5.20 14.12
CA ASP A 331 4.41 -5.28 12.72
C ASP A 331 3.16 -5.25 11.83
N PRO A 332 2.99 -4.23 10.96
CA PRO A 332 1.84 -4.13 10.08
C PRO A 332 1.77 -5.21 9.00
N GLN A 333 2.90 -5.88 8.70
CA GLN A 333 2.97 -6.95 7.70
C GLN A 333 2.47 -8.30 8.26
N LEU A 334 2.40 -8.44 9.58
CA LEU A 334 1.93 -9.65 10.24
C LEU A 334 0.47 -9.49 10.70
N THR A 335 -0.22 -10.60 10.90
CA THR A 335 -1.55 -10.56 11.53
C THR A 335 -1.42 -10.42 13.05
N VAL A 336 -2.51 -10.00 13.71
CA VAL A 336 -2.55 -9.87 15.17
C VAL A 336 -2.41 -11.23 15.86
N GLY A 337 -2.93 -12.29 15.25
CA GLY A 337 -2.85 -13.65 15.78
C GLY A 337 -1.42 -14.18 15.86
N MET A 338 -0.59 -13.83 14.87
CA MET A 338 0.82 -14.25 14.80
C MET A 338 1.71 -13.59 15.86
N GLN A 339 1.27 -12.49 16.47
CA GLN A 339 2.09 -11.68 17.36
C GLN A 339 1.67 -11.86 18.83
N ASP A 340 2.56 -12.42 19.64
CA ASP A 340 2.29 -12.76 21.05
C ASP A 340 3.46 -12.46 21.99
N ASP A 341 3.11 -11.91 23.15
CA ASP A 341 4.01 -11.45 24.20
C ASP A 341 4.80 -12.56 24.89
N ARG A 342 4.40 -13.82 24.75
CA ARG A 342 5.08 -14.97 25.37
C ARG A 342 6.29 -15.43 24.56
N PHE A 343 6.33 -15.21 23.25
CA PHE A 343 7.34 -15.82 22.38
C PHE A 343 8.77 -15.44 22.76
N LYS A 344 9.07 -14.14 22.92
CA LYS A 344 10.41 -13.68 23.31
C LYS A 344 10.87 -14.32 24.62
N HIS A 345 9.98 -14.37 25.62
CA HIS A 345 10.29 -14.94 26.93
C HIS A 345 10.61 -16.44 26.84
N LEU A 346 9.79 -17.22 26.13
CA LEU A 346 10.02 -18.67 25.96
C LEU A 346 11.30 -18.97 25.18
N VAL A 347 11.59 -18.19 24.15
CA VAL A 347 12.84 -18.29 23.40
C VAL A 347 14.05 -17.95 24.28
N ASP A 348 13.98 -16.88 25.06
CA ASP A 348 15.08 -16.49 25.96
C ASP A 348 15.35 -17.56 27.02
N LEU A 349 14.31 -18.18 27.59
CA LEU A 349 14.45 -19.33 28.49
C LEU A 349 15.14 -20.51 27.80
N THR A 350 14.76 -20.79 26.55
CA THR A 350 15.34 -21.88 25.75
C THR A 350 16.83 -21.62 25.47
N LYS A 351 17.19 -20.38 25.09
CA LYS A 351 18.57 -19.95 24.87
C LYS A 351 19.40 -20.02 26.15
N ALA A 352 18.88 -19.52 27.27
CA ALA A 352 19.56 -19.61 28.56
C ALA A 352 19.85 -21.06 28.98
N ARG A 353 18.90 -21.99 28.76
CA ARG A 353 19.11 -23.43 29.00
C ARG A 353 20.24 -24.01 28.12
N SER A 354 20.33 -23.57 26.87
CA SER A 354 21.43 -23.95 25.97
C SER A 354 22.78 -23.41 26.44
N ASP A 355 22.84 -22.15 26.88
CA ASP A 355 24.08 -21.50 27.32
C ASP A 355 24.67 -22.20 28.55
N ILE A 356 23.81 -22.57 29.51
CA ILE A 356 24.21 -23.36 30.69
C ILE A 356 24.87 -24.69 30.24
N LYS A 357 24.32 -25.37 29.24
CA LYS A 357 24.86 -26.64 28.73
C LYS A 357 26.22 -26.47 28.06
N LEU A 358 26.39 -25.39 27.30
CA LEU A 358 27.67 -25.05 26.68
C LEU A 358 28.77 -24.83 27.74
N GLN A 359 28.43 -24.22 28.88
CA GLN A 359 29.37 -24.08 30.00
C GLN A 359 29.79 -25.44 30.59
N PHE A 360 28.86 -26.39 30.72
CA PHE A 360 29.17 -27.73 31.23
C PHE A 360 29.99 -28.59 30.26
N GLU A 361 29.79 -28.46 28.95
CA GLU A 361 30.61 -29.16 27.94
C GLU A 361 32.04 -28.64 27.92
N LEU A 362 32.24 -27.32 27.98
CA LEU A 362 33.57 -26.70 28.05
C LEU A 362 34.32 -27.07 29.34
N ASN A 363 33.62 -27.10 30.47
CA ASN A 363 34.21 -27.42 31.77
C ASN A 363 34.64 -28.90 31.90
N GLN A 364 34.03 -29.82 31.16
CA GLN A 364 34.44 -31.23 31.16
C GLN A 364 35.71 -31.51 30.35
N MET A 365 36.08 -30.62 29.42
CA MET A 365 37.30 -30.77 28.60
C MET A 365 38.56 -30.14 29.21
N CYS A 366 38.46 -29.40 30.32
CA CYS A 366 39.61 -28.74 30.94
C CYS A 366 39.64 -28.97 32.46
N GLY A 367 40.57 -29.81 32.92
CA GLY A 367 40.95 -29.89 34.33
C GLY A 367 41.68 -28.61 34.77
N ALA A 368 41.12 -27.95 35.80
CA ALA A 368 41.61 -26.79 36.54
C ALA A 368 41.57 -25.41 35.83
N PRO A 369 41.27 -24.33 36.58
CA PRO A 369 40.67 -23.12 36.04
C PRO A 369 41.72 -22.16 35.49
N THR A 370 41.61 -21.85 34.20
CA THR A 370 42.10 -20.58 33.66
C THR A 370 40.88 -19.70 33.40
N PRO A 371 40.86 -18.44 33.84
CA PRO A 371 39.76 -17.54 33.53
C PRO A 371 39.79 -17.28 32.02
N SER A 372 38.89 -17.95 31.32
CA SER A 372 38.71 -17.78 29.89
C SER A 372 38.25 -16.34 29.59
N PRO A 373 38.84 -15.64 28.60
CA PRO A 373 38.45 -14.28 28.21
C PRO A 373 37.10 -14.21 27.49
N TYR A 374 36.35 -15.32 27.42
CA TYR A 374 34.99 -15.38 26.88
C TYR A 374 33.89 -15.11 27.92
N LEU A 375 34.22 -14.44 29.02
CA LEU A 375 33.32 -13.41 29.56
C LEU A 375 33.38 -12.17 28.65
N GLY A 376 33.20 -12.42 27.35
CA GLY A 376 32.86 -11.41 26.38
C GLY A 376 31.53 -10.87 26.87
N LYS A 377 31.59 -9.69 27.48
CA LYS A 377 30.48 -8.76 27.59
C LYS A 377 29.55 -9.08 26.42
N HIS A 378 28.32 -9.52 26.69
CA HIS A 378 27.24 -9.31 25.72
C HIS A 378 27.53 -7.95 25.10
N PRO A 379 27.56 -7.79 23.77
CA PRO A 379 27.62 -6.46 23.24
C PRO A 379 26.51 -5.73 23.98
N LYS A 380 26.89 -4.80 24.88
CA LYS A 380 26.00 -3.74 25.29
C LYS A 380 25.72 -3.15 23.93
N SER A 381 24.59 -3.53 23.35
CA SER A 381 24.16 -2.95 22.11
C SER A 381 24.11 -1.48 22.45
N GLN A 382 25.10 -0.75 21.98
CA GLN A 382 25.05 0.71 21.92
C GLN A 382 24.08 1.14 20.82
N ASN A 383 23.13 0.28 20.46
CA ASN A 383 21.83 0.69 20.01
C ASN A 383 20.95 0.75 21.24
N VAL A 384 20.49 1.96 21.58
CA VAL A 384 19.30 2.18 22.38
C VAL A 384 18.12 1.60 21.59
N ASN A 385 18.07 0.27 21.51
CA ASN A 385 16.98 -0.48 20.92
C ASN A 385 15.95 -0.62 22.02
N HIS A 386 14.81 0.04 21.82
CA HIS A 386 13.63 0.03 22.67
C HIS A 386 13.21 -1.39 23.08
N VAL A 387 13.67 -1.86 24.24
CA VAL A 387 13.28 -3.14 24.83
C VAL A 387 11.86 -3.01 25.39
N SER A 388 11.02 -4.01 25.16
CA SER A 388 9.67 -4.04 25.71
C SER A 388 9.70 -4.00 27.24
N ASP A 389 8.85 -3.19 27.86
CA ASP A 389 8.74 -3.09 29.31
C ASP A 389 8.07 -4.35 29.89
N GLY A 390 8.75 -5.02 30.82
CA GLY A 390 8.30 -6.29 31.39
C GLY A 390 6.96 -6.21 32.12
N TYR A 391 6.61 -5.07 32.73
CA TYR A 391 5.32 -4.88 33.37
C TYR A 391 4.19 -4.82 32.33
N LEU A 392 4.41 -4.12 31.21
CA LEU A 392 3.43 -4.05 30.13
C LEU A 392 3.22 -5.39 29.43
N VAL A 393 4.31 -6.14 29.24
CA VAL A 393 4.27 -7.53 28.74
C VAL A 393 3.42 -8.40 29.66
N HIS A 394 3.71 -8.41 30.97
CA HIS A 394 2.94 -9.19 31.93
C HIS A 394 1.46 -8.78 31.99
N ARG A 395 1.18 -7.47 31.97
CA ARG A 395 -0.19 -6.94 31.92
C ARG A 395 -0.94 -7.42 30.66
N SER A 396 -0.27 -7.43 29.51
CA SER A 396 -0.88 -7.89 28.26
C SER A 396 -1.17 -9.39 28.27
N GLN A 397 -0.28 -10.20 28.86
CA GLN A 397 -0.46 -11.64 29.04
C GLN A 397 -1.68 -11.92 29.93
N ASN A 398 -1.79 -11.23 31.08
CA ASN A 398 -2.95 -11.38 31.98
C ASN A 398 -4.28 -11.03 31.29
N ARG A 399 -4.30 -9.97 30.46
CA ARG A 399 -5.49 -9.61 29.68
C ARG A 399 -5.84 -10.67 28.63
N ARG A 400 -4.85 -11.23 27.94
CA ARG A 400 -5.05 -12.27 26.92
C ARG A 400 -5.51 -13.59 27.52
N GLN A 401 -5.07 -13.94 28.73
CA GLN A 401 -5.50 -15.15 29.45
C GLN A 401 -7.01 -15.22 29.67
N MET A 402 -7.73 -14.09 29.65
CA MET A 402 -9.21 -14.08 29.75
C MET A 402 -9.89 -14.65 28.50
N PHE A 403 -9.20 -14.65 27.35
CA PHE A 403 -9.72 -15.10 26.05
C PHE A 403 -9.03 -16.36 25.54
N GLN A 404 -7.97 -16.82 26.22
CA GLN A 404 -7.23 -18.03 25.89
C GLN A 404 -7.69 -19.20 26.74
N LYS A 405 -7.48 -20.42 26.24
CA LYS A 405 -7.85 -21.63 26.98
C LYS A 405 -6.91 -21.80 28.18
N ARG A 406 -7.45 -21.75 29.41
CA ARG A 406 -6.65 -22.02 30.62
C ARG A 406 -6.27 -23.50 30.65
N LEU A 407 -4.97 -23.79 30.55
CA LEU A 407 -4.45 -25.12 30.86
C LEU A 407 -4.42 -25.27 32.38
N PHE A 408 -4.76 -26.46 32.89
CA PHE A 408 -4.77 -26.79 34.32
C PHE A 408 -3.42 -26.56 35.05
N LYS A 409 -2.35 -26.24 34.31
CA LYS A 409 -0.99 -26.00 34.81
C LYS A 409 -0.70 -24.54 35.16
N ASP A 410 -1.57 -23.61 34.77
CA ASP A 410 -1.49 -22.21 35.17
C ASP A 410 -2.03 -22.08 36.61
N SER A 411 -1.16 -22.41 37.56
CA SER A 411 -1.42 -22.30 39.00
C SER A 411 -1.83 -20.88 39.37
N LEU A 412 -3.06 -20.72 39.90
CA LEU A 412 -3.51 -19.82 40.98
C LEU A 412 -2.94 -18.38 41.09
N ASP A 413 -2.28 -17.82 40.09
CA ASP A 413 -1.96 -16.40 40.06
C ASP A 413 -3.21 -15.68 39.57
N ILE A 414 -4.04 -15.32 40.55
CA ILE A 414 -5.07 -14.31 40.40
C ILE A 414 -4.31 -13.03 40.07
N GLY A 415 -4.11 -12.78 38.77
CA GLY A 415 -3.64 -11.49 38.28
C GLY A 415 -4.48 -10.37 38.91
N PRO A 416 -3.94 -9.15 39.03
CA PRO A 416 -4.62 -8.06 39.72
C PRO A 416 -6.07 -7.95 39.23
N CYS A 417 -7.01 -8.05 40.17
CA CYS A 417 -8.42 -8.00 39.88
C CYS A 417 -8.71 -6.69 39.13
N ASP A 418 -9.40 -6.76 37.99
CA ASP A 418 -9.74 -5.57 37.21
C ASP A 418 -10.41 -4.55 38.13
N MET A 419 -9.76 -3.40 38.30
CA MET A 419 -10.34 -2.31 39.09
C MET A 419 -11.50 -1.74 38.27
N ALA A 420 -12.70 -1.75 38.85
CA ALA A 420 -13.84 -1.05 38.26
C ALA A 420 -13.45 0.42 38.05
N TYR A 421 -13.41 0.86 36.79
CA TYR A 421 -13.10 2.25 36.45
C TYR A 421 -14.34 3.11 36.73
N PRO A 422 -14.34 4.00 37.73
CA PRO A 422 -15.44 4.93 37.93
C PRO A 422 -15.44 5.92 36.76
N VAL A 423 -16.42 5.78 35.87
CA VAL A 423 -16.54 6.62 34.67
C VAL A 423 -16.72 8.08 35.09
N ARG A 424 -15.92 8.97 34.51
CA ARG A 424 -16.03 10.41 34.75
C ARG A 424 -17.17 10.98 33.89
N GLY A 425 -18.41 10.93 34.40
CA GLY A 425 -19.50 11.75 33.85
C GLY A 425 -20.80 11.06 33.44
N TYR A 426 -21.05 9.79 33.80
CA TYR A 426 -22.33 9.13 33.54
C TYR A 426 -22.94 8.64 34.86
N THR A 427 -24.15 9.11 35.20
CA THR A 427 -24.83 8.78 36.46
C THR A 427 -25.76 7.57 36.37
N GLU A 428 -26.10 7.06 35.18
CA GLU A 428 -27.08 5.98 34.99
C GLU A 428 -26.61 4.94 33.93
N TYR A 429 -25.59 4.16 34.26
CA TYR A 429 -24.94 3.21 33.34
C TYR A 429 -25.80 1.98 32.95
N ASP A 430 -26.65 1.48 33.86
CA ASP A 430 -27.42 0.25 33.64
C ASP A 430 -28.50 0.40 32.56
N ALA A 431 -29.09 1.59 32.41
CA ALA A 431 -30.14 1.85 31.42
C ALA A 431 -29.57 1.84 29.98
N GLU A 432 -28.38 2.39 29.78
CA GLU A 432 -27.77 2.49 28.45
C GLU A 432 -27.19 1.14 27.98
N GLN A 433 -26.56 0.36 28.87
CA GLN A 433 -26.15 -1.01 28.52
C GLN A 433 -27.34 -1.91 28.19
N SER A 434 -28.45 -1.74 28.91
CA SER A 434 -29.70 -2.43 28.61
C SER A 434 -30.14 -2.14 27.18
N HIS A 435 -30.09 -0.88 26.71
CA HIS A 435 -30.41 -0.53 25.32
C HIS A 435 -29.48 -1.19 24.29
N VAL A 436 -28.17 -1.22 24.54
CA VAL A 436 -27.18 -1.83 23.64
C VAL A 436 -27.33 -3.34 23.55
N LEU A 437 -27.70 -4.03 24.64
CA LEU A 437 -28.01 -5.47 24.65
C LEU A 437 -29.42 -5.76 24.12
N HIS A 438 -30.34 -4.81 24.24
CA HIS A 438 -31.72 -4.94 23.76
C HIS A 438 -31.79 -4.90 22.23
N ALA A 439 -30.97 -4.08 21.56
CA ALA A 439 -30.92 -4.01 20.10
C ALA A 439 -30.57 -5.35 19.40
N PRO A 440 -29.46 -6.05 19.74
CA PRO A 440 -29.16 -7.37 19.19
C PRO A 440 -30.18 -8.43 19.62
N ARG A 441 -30.74 -8.35 20.83
CA ARG A 441 -31.87 -9.21 21.24
C ARG A 441 -33.10 -9.01 20.36
N LEU A 442 -33.48 -7.78 20.04
CA LEU A 442 -34.59 -7.48 19.12
C LEU A 442 -34.28 -7.95 17.69
N LEU A 443 -33.02 -7.88 17.25
CA LEU A 443 -32.58 -8.43 15.97
C LEU A 443 -32.72 -9.95 15.92
N GLN A 444 -32.32 -10.63 17.00
CA GLN A 444 -32.35 -12.09 17.11
C GLN A 444 -33.78 -12.63 17.36
N GLN A 445 -34.61 -11.85 18.06
CA GLN A 445 -36.02 -12.13 18.35
C GLN A 445 -36.93 -11.12 17.64
N TRP A 446 -36.77 -11.00 16.33
CA TRP A 446 -37.48 -10.01 15.52
C TRP A 446 -39.00 -10.15 15.67
N SER A 447 -39.63 -9.21 16.37
CA SER A 447 -41.07 -9.26 16.59
C SER A 447 -41.82 -8.98 15.29
N LYS A 448 -42.90 -9.72 15.02
CA LYS A 448 -43.78 -9.47 13.85
C LYS A 448 -44.61 -8.18 13.99
N ARG A 449 -44.60 -7.56 15.17
CA ARG A 449 -45.30 -6.30 15.47
C ARG A 449 -44.33 -5.39 16.20
N LEU A 450 -43.93 -4.30 15.56
CA LEU A 450 -43.19 -3.23 16.21
C LEU A 450 -44.10 -2.59 17.27
N PRO A 451 -43.64 -2.39 18.52
CA PRO A 451 -44.40 -1.61 19.48
C PRO A 451 -44.60 -0.20 18.89
N SER A 452 -45.85 0.26 18.76
CA SER A 452 -46.13 1.61 18.31
C SER A 452 -45.66 2.56 19.41
N PRO A 453 -44.61 3.38 19.21
CA PRO A 453 -44.27 4.37 20.21
C PRO A 453 -45.40 5.39 20.16
N GLY A 454 -46.29 5.39 21.16
CA GLY A 454 -47.46 6.28 21.17
C GLY A 454 -47.06 7.75 21.03
N ALA A 455 -45.89 8.10 21.56
CA ALA A 455 -45.26 9.42 21.39
C ALA A 455 -44.94 9.74 19.92
N LEU A 456 -44.45 8.77 19.13
CA LEU A 456 -44.13 8.97 17.71
C LEU A 456 -45.39 9.25 16.89
N VAL A 457 -46.48 8.52 17.17
CA VAL A 457 -47.78 8.71 16.49
C VAL A 457 -48.33 10.11 16.79
N LEU A 458 -48.30 10.54 18.05
CA LEU A 458 -48.72 11.90 18.43
C LEU A 458 -47.83 12.98 17.80
N MET A 459 -46.51 12.76 17.72
CA MET A 459 -45.59 13.69 17.07
C MET A 459 -45.88 13.80 15.56
N MET A 460 -46.08 12.68 14.87
CA MET A 460 -46.38 12.67 13.43
C MET A 460 -47.75 13.28 13.12
N GLN A 461 -48.74 13.14 14.00
CA GLN A 461 -50.04 13.82 13.86
C GLN A 461 -49.93 15.35 13.92
N ASN A 462 -48.95 15.85 14.67
CA ASN A 462 -48.68 17.29 14.79
C ASN A 462 -47.78 17.83 13.66
N TRP A 463 -47.30 16.98 12.75
CA TRP A 463 -46.48 17.42 11.63
C TRP A 463 -47.36 17.90 10.46
N PRO A 464 -47.23 19.15 10.01
CA PRO A 464 -48.07 19.69 8.94
C PRO A 464 -47.81 19.04 7.57
N HIS A 465 -46.62 18.45 7.38
CA HIS A 465 -46.26 17.64 6.22
C HIS A 465 -45.18 16.64 6.63
N ILE A 466 -45.18 15.46 6.00
CA ILE A 466 -44.11 14.46 6.16
C ILE A 466 -43.37 14.37 4.82
N GLY A 467 -42.15 14.90 4.78
CA GLY A 467 -41.25 14.87 3.62
C GLY A 467 -40.06 13.92 3.85
N GLY A 468 -39.29 13.65 2.79
CA GLY A 468 -38.04 12.87 2.87
C GLY A 468 -38.09 11.49 2.20
N PHE A 469 -39.28 10.89 2.08
CA PHE A 469 -39.51 9.70 1.25
C PHE A 469 -39.94 10.11 -0.17
N GLY A 470 -39.13 9.78 -1.17
CA GLY A 470 -39.42 10.03 -2.59
C GLY A 470 -38.55 9.17 -3.49
N ASN A 471 -38.74 9.24 -4.81
CA ASN A 471 -38.15 8.36 -5.84
C ASN A 471 -36.62 8.51 -6.03
N GLY A 472 -35.86 8.86 -4.98
CA GLY A 472 -34.43 9.14 -5.02
C GLY A 472 -34.07 10.61 -5.30
N THR A 473 -35.05 11.52 -5.30
CA THR A 473 -34.83 12.95 -5.59
C THR A 473 -34.44 13.79 -4.38
N VAL A 474 -34.59 13.28 -3.15
CA VAL A 474 -34.19 13.95 -1.91
C VAL A 474 -32.98 13.21 -1.33
N VAL A 475 -31.78 13.71 -1.65
CA VAL A 475 -30.50 13.22 -1.11
C VAL A 475 -30.15 14.09 0.10
N TYR A 476 -29.87 13.47 1.24
CA TYR A 476 -29.50 14.19 2.45
C TYR A 476 -28.01 14.60 2.40
N ASP A 477 -27.70 15.79 1.85
CA ASP A 477 -26.33 16.31 1.68
C ASP A 477 -25.90 17.32 2.77
N LYS A 478 -26.48 17.23 3.97
CA LYS A 478 -26.15 18.16 5.08
C LYS A 478 -24.99 17.63 5.92
N LEU A 479 -23.79 18.07 5.59
CA LEU A 479 -22.53 17.63 6.18
C LEU A 479 -22.10 18.39 7.46
N ARG A 480 -22.69 19.55 7.78
CA ARG A 480 -22.27 20.38 8.93
C ARG A 480 -23.09 20.09 10.19
N LEU A 481 -22.44 20.14 11.34
CA LEU A 481 -23.07 19.90 12.65
C LEU A 481 -24.21 20.89 12.94
N SER A 482 -24.06 22.16 12.53
CA SER A 482 -25.10 23.19 12.63
C SER A 482 -26.37 22.83 11.86
N ASP A 483 -26.22 22.12 10.74
CA ASP A 483 -27.32 21.72 9.89
C ASP A 483 -28.03 20.51 10.48
N GLN A 484 -27.29 19.63 11.18
CA GLN A 484 -27.82 18.49 11.92
C GLN A 484 -28.63 18.91 13.16
N LEU A 485 -28.16 19.94 13.87
CA LEU A 485 -28.85 20.45 15.06
C LEU A 485 -30.15 21.19 14.74
N ASN A 486 -30.29 21.71 13.52
CA ASN A 486 -31.48 22.43 13.05
C ASN A 486 -32.32 21.63 12.06
N ILE A 487 -32.19 20.29 12.02
CA ILE A 487 -33.02 19.44 11.15
C ILE A 487 -34.49 19.53 11.59
N SER A 488 -35.36 19.86 10.64
CA SER A 488 -36.78 19.57 10.78
C SER A 488 -37.01 18.09 10.48
N LEU A 489 -37.30 17.31 11.53
CA LEU A 489 -37.63 15.89 11.43
C LEU A 489 -38.82 15.63 10.50
N ALA A 490 -39.79 16.54 10.45
CA ALA A 490 -40.98 16.41 9.61
C ALA A 490 -40.65 16.43 8.11
N SER A 491 -39.74 17.29 7.67
CA SER A 491 -39.39 17.45 6.24
C SER A 491 -38.36 16.44 5.73
N SER A 492 -37.61 15.82 6.63
CA SER A 492 -36.45 14.97 6.34
C SER A 492 -36.64 13.54 6.85
N TRP A 493 -37.88 13.13 7.08
CA TRP A 493 -38.21 11.81 7.60
C TRP A 493 -37.94 10.73 6.55
N GLY A 494 -36.91 9.91 6.79
CA GLY A 494 -36.54 8.79 5.90
C GLY A 494 -35.73 9.18 4.66
N SER A 495 -35.20 10.40 4.57
CA SER A 495 -34.20 10.76 3.55
C SER A 495 -32.91 9.97 3.76
N ARG A 496 -32.34 9.42 2.68
CA ARG A 496 -31.06 8.70 2.69
C ARG A 496 -29.88 9.60 2.36
#